data_AF-A0A3N4KBE9-F1
#
_entry.id   AF-A0A3N4KBE9-F1
#
_cell.length_a   1.000
_cell.length_b   1.000
_cell.length_c   1.000
_cell.angle_alpha   90.00
_cell.angle_beta   90.00
_cell.angle_gamma   90.00
#
_symmetry.space_group_name_H-M   'P 1'
#
loop_
_entity.id
_entity.type
_entity.pdbx_description
1 polymer ?
#
loop_
_entity_poly.entity_id
_entity_poly.type
_entity_poly.pdbx_seq_one_letter_code
_entity_poly.pdbx_strand_id
1 'polypeptide(L)'
;MTSSMDGQDLDTLCGHGHGHGHKHSARKMPGAPAKNSALEDCPGGRCMSSLDFHRAQCKKSPELYDATQVRVSTILLEDGHYLEALNFCLCALDRSSAGCQSHANFDPTLAFKELKRYAQSDFDPTYPPPMNIRPHPQCQLLFNLAFASFNLYGACVFSTSILRLAHHANQHHYPLLLAGVAHSTKAYDVKGLCFRVQPLGLHDNFTGIRVDEAAAYHMHHVGLWGGEKMKGWLADCEEEVKRKACDAIDCGKVEEKAGMWLMCARCKEWWYCSPGCQRRDWEAGSHKKICKDK
;
A
#
# COMPACT_ATOMS: atom_id res chain seq x y z
N MET A 1 -12.85 -35.33 -45.62
CA MET A 1 -13.58 -34.06 -45.65
C MET A 1 -12.71 -33.02 -44.98
N THR A 2 -11.84 -32.39 -45.77
CA THR A 2 -10.84 -31.42 -45.33
C THR A 2 -11.24 -30.07 -45.93
N SER A 3 -11.86 -29.20 -45.15
CA SER A 3 -12.19 -27.85 -45.58
C SER A 3 -11.01 -26.91 -45.29
N SER A 4 -10.34 -26.54 -46.37
CA SER A 4 -9.51 -25.35 -46.52
C SER A 4 -10.36 -24.11 -46.22
N MET A 5 -9.83 -23.16 -45.44
CA MET A 5 -10.33 -21.80 -45.42
C MET A 5 -9.23 -20.87 -45.88
N ASP A 6 -9.62 -20.06 -46.86
CA ASP A 6 -8.83 -19.15 -47.66
C ASP A 6 -8.22 -18.00 -46.85
N GLY A 7 -7.01 -17.63 -47.25
CA GLY A 7 -6.38 -16.37 -46.88
C GLY A 7 -7.04 -15.20 -47.60
N GLN A 8 -7.14 -14.07 -46.90
CA GLN A 8 -7.44 -12.78 -47.52
C GLN A 8 -6.31 -11.81 -47.21
N ASP A 9 -5.73 -11.33 -48.31
CA ASP A 9 -4.81 -10.22 -48.42
C ASP A 9 -5.39 -8.94 -47.84
N LEU A 10 -4.59 -8.21 -47.07
CA LEU A 10 -4.80 -6.80 -46.77
C LEU A 10 -3.49 -6.06 -47.05
N ASP A 11 -3.37 -5.63 -48.31
CA ASP A 11 -2.36 -4.69 -48.76
C ASP A 11 -3.01 -3.33 -49.06
N THR A 12 -2.28 -2.28 -48.68
CA THR A 12 -2.31 -0.93 -49.27
C THR A 12 -3.44 0.03 -48.89
N LEU A 13 -3.17 0.95 -47.95
CA LEU A 13 -3.48 2.38 -48.09
C LEU A 13 -2.51 3.24 -47.25
N CYS A 14 -1.35 3.59 -47.82
CA CYS A 14 -0.48 4.65 -47.30
C CYS A 14 -0.95 6.01 -47.87
N GLY A 15 -1.78 6.72 -47.11
CA GLY A 15 -2.18 8.10 -47.40
C GLY A 15 -1.11 9.11 -46.98
N HIS A 16 -0.54 9.82 -47.96
CA HIS A 16 0.32 10.98 -47.75
C HIS A 16 -0.53 12.19 -47.29
N GLY A 17 -0.29 12.66 -46.06
CA GLY A 17 -0.81 13.94 -45.55
C GLY A 17 0.28 14.99 -45.48
N HIS A 18 0.24 15.98 -46.36
CA HIS A 18 1.00 17.23 -46.27
C HIS A 18 0.26 18.26 -45.41
N GLY A 19 1.00 19.02 -44.59
CA GLY A 19 0.67 20.39 -44.22
C GLY A 19 0.15 20.62 -42.79
N HIS A 20 1.01 21.15 -41.92
CA HIS A 20 0.97 22.56 -41.50
C HIS A 20 1.86 22.78 -40.26
N GLY A 21 2.93 23.56 -40.42
CA GLY A 21 3.80 23.98 -39.34
C GLY A 21 3.15 25.08 -38.49
N HIS A 22 2.72 24.72 -37.28
CA HIS A 22 2.44 25.68 -36.22
C HIS A 22 3.71 25.95 -35.40
N LYS A 23 4.22 27.18 -35.48
CA LYS A 23 5.25 27.70 -34.57
C LYS A 23 4.62 27.85 -33.17
N HIS A 24 4.91 26.90 -32.28
CA HIS A 24 4.60 27.07 -30.86
C HIS A 24 5.66 27.94 -30.19
N SER A 25 5.22 29.12 -29.75
CA SER A 25 5.97 30.01 -28.86
C SER A 25 6.24 29.30 -27.54
N ALA A 26 7.52 29.11 -27.19
CA ALA A 26 7.94 28.52 -25.92
C ALA A 26 7.49 29.40 -24.75
N ARG A 27 6.43 28.98 -24.05
CA ARG A 27 6.05 29.53 -22.75
C ARG A 27 7.00 28.94 -21.71
N LYS A 28 7.78 29.80 -21.04
CA LYS A 28 8.53 29.47 -19.82
C LYS A 28 7.55 28.84 -18.81
N MET A 29 7.75 27.57 -18.49
CA MET A 29 7.08 26.93 -17.36
C MET A 29 7.49 27.66 -16.07
N PRO A 30 6.56 27.96 -15.16
CA PRO A 30 6.90 28.46 -13.83
C PRO A 30 7.73 27.40 -13.09
N GLY A 31 8.76 27.86 -12.38
CA GLY A 31 9.75 27.02 -11.70
C GLY A 31 9.12 25.99 -10.76
N ALA A 32 9.77 24.83 -10.68
CA ALA A 32 9.44 23.79 -9.71
C ALA A 32 9.36 24.38 -8.30
N PRO A 33 8.38 23.96 -7.46
CA PRO A 33 8.30 24.41 -6.09
C PRO A 33 9.58 24.01 -5.34
N ALA A 34 10.13 24.96 -4.57
CA ALA A 34 11.29 24.74 -3.73
C ALA A 34 11.04 23.55 -2.78
N LYS A 35 11.96 22.59 -2.78
CA LYS A 35 11.93 21.47 -1.83
C LYS A 35 12.04 22.04 -0.41
N ASN A 36 10.98 21.93 0.38
CA ASN A 36 11.01 22.19 1.81
C ASN A 36 11.77 21.05 2.51
N SER A 37 13.10 21.11 2.52
CA SER A 37 13.90 20.31 3.46
C SER A 37 13.84 21.01 4.82
N ALA A 38 12.88 20.62 5.66
CA ALA A 38 12.85 21.04 7.06
C ALA A 38 14.11 20.50 7.75
N LEU A 39 15.07 21.39 7.99
CA LEU A 39 16.25 21.12 8.81
C LEU A 39 15.83 21.30 10.27
N GLU A 40 15.71 20.19 11.00
CA GLU A 40 15.49 20.26 12.44
C GLU A 40 16.82 20.51 13.18
N ASP A 41 16.83 21.49 14.08
CA ASP A 41 18.00 21.91 14.85
C ASP A 41 18.50 20.76 15.75
N CYS A 42 19.61 20.14 15.37
CA CYS A 42 20.29 19.13 16.17
C CYS A 42 21.35 19.76 17.09
N PRO A 43 21.36 19.46 18.40
CA PRO A 43 22.42 19.89 19.32
C PRO A 43 23.73 19.19 18.93
N GLY A 44 24.62 19.92 18.25
CA GLY A 44 25.90 19.39 17.74
C GLY A 44 26.26 19.81 16.31
N GLY A 45 25.41 20.58 15.62
CA GLY A 45 25.77 21.26 14.37
C GLY A 45 25.95 20.37 13.14
N ARG A 46 25.67 19.06 13.24
CA ARG A 46 25.58 18.19 12.06
C ARG A 46 24.12 17.99 11.70
N CYS A 47 23.73 18.49 10.53
CA CYS A 47 22.44 18.21 9.92
C CYS A 47 22.35 16.70 9.65
N MET A 48 21.47 16.00 10.36
CA MET A 48 21.11 14.62 10.03
C MET A 48 20.02 14.63 8.96
N SER A 49 20.05 13.64 8.07
CA SER A 49 18.90 13.41 7.18
C SER A 49 17.68 13.02 8.00
N SER A 50 16.47 13.32 7.51
CA SER A 50 15.23 12.92 8.18
C SER A 50 15.18 11.39 8.41
N LEU A 51 15.68 10.62 7.44
CA LEU A 51 15.78 9.16 7.54
C LEU A 51 16.72 8.73 8.67
N ASP A 52 17.90 9.35 8.80
CA ASP A 52 18.85 9.04 9.87
C ASP A 52 18.31 9.41 11.25
N PHE A 53 17.56 10.50 11.34
CA PHE A 53 16.88 10.90 12.57
C PHE A 53 15.87 9.83 13.00
N HIS A 54 14.98 9.41 12.11
CA HIS A 54 14.00 8.36 12.42
C HIS A 54 14.66 7.01 12.72
N ARG A 55 15.75 6.67 12.01
CA ARG A 55 16.56 5.49 12.32
C ARG A 55 17.14 5.54 13.73
N ALA A 56 17.58 6.70 14.20
CA ALA A 56 18.06 6.89 15.56
C ALA A 56 16.92 6.82 16.60
N GLN A 57 15.74 7.36 16.28
CA GLN A 57 14.56 7.29 17.15
C GLN A 57 14.05 5.86 17.35
N CYS A 58 14.00 5.05 16.29
CA CYS A 58 13.63 3.62 16.38
C CYS A 58 14.48 2.84 17.41
N LYS A 59 15.74 3.23 17.61
CA LYS A 59 16.63 2.59 18.59
C LYS A 59 16.36 3.02 20.02
N LYS A 60 15.77 4.20 20.23
CA LYS A 60 15.64 4.82 21.56
C LYS A 60 14.33 4.47 22.25
N SER A 61 13.23 4.30 21.50
CA SER A 61 11.92 4.03 22.07
C SER A 61 11.14 2.99 21.25
N PRO A 62 11.04 1.75 21.74
CA PRO A 62 10.19 0.72 21.12
C PRO A 62 8.71 1.09 21.07
N GLU A 63 8.22 1.98 21.92
CA GLU A 63 6.80 2.38 21.98
C GLU A 63 6.41 3.34 20.85
N LEU A 64 7.36 4.14 20.35
CA LEU A 64 7.16 5.04 19.20
C LEU A 64 7.33 4.31 17.86
N TYR A 65 7.56 3.01 17.91
CA TYR A 65 8.00 2.23 16.77
C TYR A 65 6.98 2.20 15.64
N ASP A 66 5.72 1.92 15.96
CA ASP A 66 4.63 1.81 15.00
C ASP A 66 4.46 3.10 14.19
N ALA A 67 4.44 4.24 14.88
CA ALA A 67 4.40 5.55 14.25
C ALA A 67 5.66 5.81 13.40
N THR A 68 6.82 5.35 13.86
CA THR A 68 8.09 5.56 13.15
C THR A 68 8.19 4.74 11.87
N GLN A 69 7.75 3.48 11.84
CA GLN A 69 7.76 2.66 10.62
C GLN A 69 6.92 3.31 9.51
N VAL A 70 5.71 3.70 9.89
CA VAL A 70 4.79 4.40 9.02
C VAL A 70 5.41 5.70 8.50
N ARG A 71 6.04 6.50 9.39
CA ARG A 71 6.69 7.74 9.00
C ARG A 71 7.88 7.53 8.05
N VAL A 72 8.73 6.55 8.32
CA VAL A 72 9.90 6.22 7.50
C VAL A 72 9.50 5.83 6.09
N SER A 73 8.55 4.90 5.95
CA SER A 73 8.05 4.52 4.63
C SER A 73 7.43 5.70 3.88
N THR A 74 6.69 6.57 4.57
CA THR A 74 6.12 7.80 4.00
C THR A 74 7.21 8.77 3.50
N ILE A 75 8.28 9.00 4.27
CA ILE A 75 9.42 9.83 3.83
C ILE A 75 10.08 9.27 2.58
N LEU A 76 10.33 7.95 2.53
CA LEU A 76 10.89 7.30 1.35
C LEU A 76 10.02 7.52 0.10
N LEU A 77 8.69 7.48 0.27
CA LEU A 77 7.75 7.75 -0.82
C LEU A 77 7.79 9.20 -1.29
N GLU A 78 7.89 10.17 -0.38
CA GLU A 78 7.99 11.61 -0.70
C GLU A 78 9.25 11.94 -1.50
N ASP A 79 10.36 11.30 -1.14
CA ASP A 79 11.66 11.47 -1.79
C ASP A 79 11.76 10.71 -3.12
N GLY A 80 10.73 9.93 -3.49
CA GLY A 80 10.69 9.14 -4.72
C GLY A 80 11.49 7.83 -4.66
N HIS A 81 11.89 7.40 -3.47
CA HIS A 81 12.60 6.13 -3.21
C HIS A 81 11.61 4.96 -3.12
N TYR A 82 10.87 4.71 -4.21
CA TYR A 82 9.76 3.75 -4.22
C TYR A 82 10.20 2.31 -3.98
N LEU A 83 11.37 1.88 -4.49
CA LEU A 83 11.87 0.52 -4.28
C LEU A 83 12.29 0.30 -2.83
N GLU A 84 12.95 1.27 -2.22
CA GLU A 84 13.31 1.23 -0.81
C GLU A 84 12.08 1.25 0.09
N ALA A 85 11.07 2.08 -0.24
CA ALA A 85 9.79 2.09 0.48
C ALA A 85 9.07 0.73 0.39
N LEU A 86 9.06 0.13 -0.80
CA LEU A 86 8.51 -1.21 -1.03
C LEU A 86 9.25 -2.24 -0.18
N ASN A 87 10.58 -2.29 -0.25
CA ASN A 87 11.40 -3.20 0.56
C ASN A 87 11.17 -3.01 2.06
N PHE A 88 11.15 -1.76 2.52
CA PHE A 88 10.88 -1.43 3.91
C PHE A 88 9.53 -1.98 4.37
N CYS A 89 8.46 -1.69 3.61
CA CYS A 89 7.12 -2.17 3.94
C CYS A 89 7.02 -3.69 3.87
N LEU A 90 7.59 -4.34 2.85
CA LEU A 90 7.60 -5.80 2.74
C LEU A 90 8.32 -6.42 3.93
N CYS A 91 9.49 -5.93 4.31
CA CYS A 91 10.21 -6.40 5.48
C CYS A 91 9.43 -6.18 6.78
N ALA A 92 8.75 -5.04 6.92
CA ALA A 92 7.92 -4.74 8.09
C ALA A 92 6.67 -5.63 8.20
N LEU A 93 6.14 -6.07 7.06
CA LEU A 93 4.93 -6.88 6.96
C LEU A 93 5.22 -8.40 6.88
N ASP A 94 6.42 -8.78 6.46
CA ASP A 94 6.88 -10.16 6.30
C ASP A 94 7.07 -10.82 7.67
N ARG A 95 6.18 -11.77 8.00
CA ARG A 95 6.29 -12.59 9.21
C ARG A 95 6.91 -13.96 8.98
N SER A 96 7.33 -14.25 7.75
CA SER A 96 8.01 -15.51 7.42
C SER A 96 9.49 -15.47 7.81
N SER A 97 10.08 -14.29 7.99
CA SER A 97 11.46 -14.15 8.46
C SER A 97 11.62 -14.81 9.84
N ALA A 98 12.50 -15.79 9.92
CA ALA A 98 12.73 -16.63 11.09
C ALA A 98 12.99 -15.79 12.36
N GLY A 99 12.00 -15.73 13.25
CA GLY A 99 12.12 -15.05 14.55
C GLY A 99 10.89 -14.26 14.97
N CYS A 100 10.04 -13.82 14.03
CA CYS A 100 8.91 -12.94 14.34
C CYS A 100 7.59 -13.70 14.57
N GLN A 101 7.45 -14.38 15.72
CA GLN A 101 6.22 -15.10 16.08
C GLN A 101 5.06 -14.15 16.48
N SER A 102 5.36 -12.91 16.87
CA SER A 102 4.38 -11.88 17.25
C SER A 102 4.88 -10.49 16.83
N HIS A 103 3.97 -9.52 16.69
CA HIS A 103 4.33 -8.12 16.40
C HIS A 103 5.37 -7.55 17.37
N ALA A 104 5.36 -8.02 18.62
CA ALA A 104 6.24 -7.54 19.67
C ALA A 104 7.73 -7.88 19.45
N ASN A 105 8.04 -8.82 18.54
CA ASN A 105 9.39 -9.32 18.33
C ASN A 105 10.00 -8.90 16.98
N PHE A 106 9.30 -8.08 16.18
CA PHE A 106 9.84 -7.61 14.91
C PHE A 106 10.90 -6.53 15.16
N ASP A 107 12.17 -6.79 14.83
CA ASP A 107 13.27 -5.83 14.99
C ASP A 107 13.20 -4.75 13.89
N PRO A 108 12.95 -3.47 14.23
CA PRO A 108 12.97 -2.31 13.30
C PRO A 108 14.18 -2.27 12.41
N THR A 109 15.32 -2.64 12.98
CA THR A 109 16.58 -2.48 12.31
C THR A 109 16.70 -3.46 11.14
N LEU A 110 15.91 -4.54 11.12
CA LEU A 110 15.82 -5.44 9.96
C LEU A 110 15.26 -4.71 8.74
N ALA A 111 14.14 -3.98 8.86
CA ALA A 111 13.59 -3.25 7.71
C ALA A 111 14.59 -2.23 7.15
N PHE A 112 15.39 -1.60 8.01
CA PHE A 112 16.48 -0.70 7.57
C PHE A 112 17.70 -1.42 6.98
N LYS A 113 18.07 -2.59 7.51
CA LYS A 113 19.18 -3.41 6.99
C LYS A 113 18.83 -4.00 5.61
N GLU A 114 17.55 -4.28 5.42
CA GLU A 114 17.01 -5.00 4.27
C GLU A 114 16.34 -4.07 3.24
N LEU A 115 16.64 -2.75 3.25
CA LEU A 115 16.12 -1.79 2.26
C LEU A 115 16.45 -2.16 0.80
N LYS A 116 17.45 -3.03 0.60
CA LYS A 116 17.90 -3.53 -0.70
C LYS A 116 17.71 -5.04 -0.85
N ARG A 117 16.86 -5.66 -0.02
CA ARG A 117 16.64 -7.11 -0.02
C ARG A 117 16.11 -7.60 -1.35
N TYR A 118 15.17 -6.87 -1.94
CA TYR A 118 14.60 -7.20 -3.24
C TYR A 118 14.95 -6.13 -4.28
N ALA A 119 15.26 -6.60 -5.48
CA ALA A 119 15.33 -5.80 -6.69
C ALA A 119 13.95 -5.70 -7.35
N GLN A 120 13.76 -4.70 -8.22
CA GLN A 120 12.51 -4.55 -8.95
C GLN A 120 12.17 -5.79 -9.81
N SER A 121 13.18 -6.49 -10.33
CA SER A 121 13.07 -7.70 -11.14
C SER A 121 12.64 -8.94 -10.37
N ASP A 122 12.67 -8.92 -9.04
CA ASP A 122 12.28 -10.06 -8.21
C ASP A 122 10.76 -10.22 -8.13
N PHE A 123 10.01 -9.21 -8.60
CA PHE A 123 8.56 -9.20 -8.60
C PHE A 123 8.03 -9.24 -10.03
N ASP A 124 7.13 -10.18 -10.28
CA ASP A 124 6.35 -10.22 -11.52
C ASP A 124 5.05 -9.40 -11.32
N PRO A 125 4.85 -8.30 -12.08
CA PRO A 125 3.68 -7.45 -11.94
C PRO A 125 2.36 -8.13 -12.34
N THR A 126 2.43 -9.28 -13.02
CA THR A 126 1.26 -10.05 -13.47
C THR A 126 0.72 -11.02 -12.41
N TYR A 127 1.47 -11.24 -11.33
CA TYR A 127 1.05 -12.11 -10.23
C TYR A 127 0.82 -11.30 -8.95
N PRO A 128 -0.04 -11.80 -8.03
CA PRO A 128 -0.11 -11.24 -6.69
C PRO A 128 1.25 -11.39 -5.98
N PRO A 129 1.52 -10.57 -4.95
CA PRO A 129 2.77 -10.69 -4.20
C PRO A 129 2.95 -12.11 -3.65
N PRO A 130 4.12 -12.74 -3.81
CA PRO A 130 4.38 -14.13 -3.42
C PRO A 130 4.48 -14.32 -1.90
N MET A 131 4.07 -13.32 -1.11
CA MET A 131 4.29 -13.26 0.32
C MET A 131 2.98 -13.32 1.07
N ASN A 132 2.98 -14.01 2.21
CA ASN A 132 1.87 -13.98 3.16
C ASN A 132 1.89 -12.66 3.93
N ILE A 133 1.45 -11.59 3.26
CA ILE A 133 1.24 -10.28 3.86
C ILE A 133 -0.03 -10.38 4.71
N ARG A 134 0.14 -10.68 6.00
CA ARG A 134 -0.99 -10.80 6.91
C ARG A 134 -1.63 -9.45 7.17
N PRO A 135 -2.93 -9.41 7.51
CA PRO A 135 -3.56 -8.20 8.03
C PRO A 135 -2.70 -7.63 9.16
N HIS A 136 -2.16 -6.44 8.94
CA HIS A 136 -1.30 -5.76 9.88
C HIS A 136 -2.16 -4.71 10.62
N PRO A 137 -2.05 -4.57 11.96
CA PRO A 137 -2.74 -3.53 12.72
C PRO A 137 -2.49 -2.14 12.13
N GLN A 138 -1.27 -1.92 11.63
CA GLN A 138 -0.92 -0.74 10.86
C GLN A 138 -1.27 -0.92 9.38
N CYS A 139 -2.57 -0.83 9.06
CA CYS A 139 -3.07 -0.82 7.68
C CYS A 139 -2.34 0.20 6.79
N GLN A 140 -1.77 1.24 7.39
CA GLN A 140 -1.02 2.29 6.73
C GLN A 140 0.22 1.81 5.97
N LEU A 141 0.95 0.83 6.51
CA LEU A 141 2.08 0.22 5.80
C LEU A 141 1.63 -0.51 4.54
N LEU A 142 0.42 -1.10 4.54
CA LEU A 142 -0.15 -1.73 3.35
C LEU A 142 -0.50 -0.69 2.28
N PHE A 143 -1.05 0.46 2.68
CA PHE A 143 -1.27 1.57 1.76
C PHE A 143 0.06 2.09 1.20
N ASN A 144 1.07 2.33 2.04
CA ASN A 144 2.38 2.78 1.57
C ASN A 144 3.03 1.75 0.61
N LEU A 145 2.88 0.45 0.89
CA LEU A 145 3.31 -0.61 -0.01
C LEU A 145 2.54 -0.59 -1.35
N ALA A 146 1.22 -0.41 -1.31
CA ALA A 146 0.40 -0.28 -2.52
C ALA A 146 0.86 0.92 -3.36
N PHE A 147 1.07 2.08 -2.74
CA PHE A 147 1.56 3.28 -3.41
C PHE A 147 2.93 3.06 -4.05
N ALA A 148 3.89 2.49 -3.31
CA ALA A 148 5.22 2.18 -3.80
C ALA A 148 5.15 1.25 -5.02
N SER A 149 4.37 0.16 -4.91
CA SER A 149 4.20 -0.80 -5.99
C SER A 149 3.56 -0.19 -7.23
N PHE A 150 2.56 0.68 -7.09
CA PHE A 150 1.97 1.38 -8.23
C PHE A 150 2.98 2.31 -8.92
N ASN A 151 3.81 3.03 -8.19
CA ASN A 151 4.81 3.90 -8.81
C ASN A 151 5.93 3.13 -9.52
N LEU A 152 6.23 1.90 -9.08
CA LEU A 152 7.22 1.03 -9.71
C LEU A 152 6.66 0.25 -10.92
N TYR A 153 5.43 -0.24 -10.82
CA TYR A 153 4.87 -1.23 -11.75
C TYR A 153 3.59 -0.77 -12.47
N GLY A 154 3.03 0.38 -12.09
CA GLY A 154 1.76 0.88 -12.59
C GLY A 154 0.54 0.16 -12.02
N ALA A 155 -0.59 0.33 -12.71
CA ALA A 155 -1.82 -0.40 -12.44
C ALA A 155 -1.68 -1.84 -12.96
N CYS A 156 -1.31 -2.77 -12.07
CA CYS A 156 -1.08 -4.17 -12.40
C CYS A 156 -1.69 -5.10 -11.34
N VAL A 157 -1.61 -6.42 -11.56
CA VAL A 157 -2.15 -7.42 -10.62
C VAL A 157 -1.47 -7.32 -9.27
N PHE A 158 -0.15 -7.10 -9.27
CA PHE A 158 0.65 -6.98 -8.05
C PHE A 158 0.20 -5.79 -7.18
N SER A 159 0.19 -4.57 -7.74
CA SER A 159 -0.17 -3.35 -7.00
C SER A 159 -1.63 -3.36 -6.54
N THR A 160 -2.53 -3.83 -7.39
CA THR A 160 -3.96 -3.94 -7.07
C THR A 160 -4.24 -4.97 -5.99
N SER A 161 -3.50 -6.09 -5.97
CA SER A 161 -3.63 -7.10 -4.92
C SER A 161 -3.19 -6.57 -3.56
N ILE A 162 -2.13 -5.74 -3.50
CA ILE A 162 -1.72 -5.09 -2.26
C ILE A 162 -2.76 -4.06 -1.81
N LEU A 163 -3.28 -3.25 -2.74
CA LEU A 163 -4.33 -2.27 -2.44
C LEU A 163 -5.60 -2.93 -1.88
N ARG A 164 -5.97 -4.10 -2.42
CA ARG A 164 -7.06 -4.94 -1.89
C ARG A 164 -6.80 -5.36 -0.45
N LEU A 165 -5.58 -5.83 -0.13
CA LEU A 165 -5.20 -6.17 1.24
C LEU A 165 -5.29 -4.95 2.17
N ALA A 166 -4.82 -3.77 1.71
CA ALA A 166 -4.91 -2.52 2.46
C ALA A 166 -6.37 -2.12 2.74
N HIS A 167 -7.25 -2.23 1.73
CA HIS A 167 -8.68 -1.96 1.86
C HIS A 167 -9.35 -2.86 2.91
N HIS A 168 -9.10 -4.18 2.87
CA HIS A 168 -9.71 -5.08 3.87
C HIS A 168 -9.11 -4.91 5.27
N ALA A 169 -7.87 -4.44 5.38
CA ALA A 169 -7.29 -4.06 6.67
C ALA A 169 -7.91 -2.79 7.25
N ASN A 170 -8.35 -1.84 6.41
CA ASN A 170 -9.07 -0.64 6.84
C ASN A 170 -9.96 -0.08 5.71
N GLN A 171 -11.23 -0.50 5.72
CA GLN A 171 -12.20 -0.14 4.67
C GLN A 171 -12.55 1.34 4.66
N HIS A 172 -12.32 2.06 5.76
CA HIS A 172 -12.63 3.48 5.87
C HIS A 172 -11.55 4.38 5.25
N HIS A 173 -10.32 3.89 5.17
CA HIS A 173 -9.22 4.69 4.61
C HIS A 173 -9.39 4.86 3.10
N TYR A 174 -9.80 3.81 2.39
CA TYR A 174 -9.90 3.84 0.94
C TYR A 174 -10.86 4.93 0.39
N PRO A 175 -12.09 5.10 0.91
CA PRO A 175 -12.95 6.23 0.56
C PRO A 175 -12.33 7.59 0.86
N LEU A 176 -11.51 7.73 1.90
CA LEU A 176 -10.80 8.98 2.19
C LEU A 176 -9.73 9.27 1.15
N LEU A 177 -9.02 8.26 0.63
CA LEU A 177 -8.08 8.43 -0.48
C LEU A 177 -8.81 8.84 -1.76
N LEU A 178 -9.98 8.26 -2.03
CA LEU A 178 -10.86 8.66 -3.14
C LEU A 178 -11.46 10.07 -2.95
N ALA A 179 -11.80 10.47 -1.73
CA ALA A 179 -12.42 11.76 -1.44
C ALA A 179 -11.42 12.92 -1.29
N GLY A 180 -10.21 12.62 -0.79
CA GLY A 180 -9.06 13.52 -0.68
C GLY A 180 -8.57 14.06 -2.03
N VAL A 181 -9.17 13.55 -3.11
CA VAL A 181 -9.07 14.00 -4.49
C VAL A 181 -9.89 15.25 -4.80
N ALA A 182 -11.00 15.47 -4.08
CA ALA A 182 -12.02 16.46 -4.42
C ALA A 182 -12.15 17.63 -3.41
N HIS A 183 -11.65 17.48 -2.17
CA HIS A 183 -11.99 18.41 -1.07
C HIS A 183 -10.81 18.95 -0.24
N SER A 184 -9.65 19.17 -0.86
CA SER A 184 -8.45 19.72 -0.19
C SER A 184 -8.60 21.15 0.41
N THR A 185 -9.72 21.86 0.29
CA THR A 185 -9.83 23.26 0.80
C THR A 185 -11.10 23.62 1.58
N LYS A 186 -12.12 22.75 1.64
CA LYS A 186 -13.26 23.01 2.54
C LYS A 186 -13.03 22.19 3.79
N ALA A 187 -12.66 22.87 4.86
CA ALA A 187 -12.59 22.32 6.21
C ALA A 187 -13.79 21.40 6.41
N TYR A 188 -13.55 20.09 6.43
CA TYR A 188 -14.50 19.17 7.04
C TYR A 188 -14.73 19.74 8.43
N ASP A 189 -15.98 20.02 8.76
CA ASP A 189 -16.35 20.33 10.13
C ASP A 189 -16.02 19.08 10.96
N VAL A 190 -14.80 19.06 11.52
CA VAL A 190 -14.23 17.97 12.32
C VAL A 190 -15.09 17.72 13.57
N LYS A 191 -16.08 18.58 13.86
CA LYS A 191 -17.09 18.33 14.88
C LYS A 191 -18.08 17.22 14.47
N GLY A 192 -18.31 17.01 13.18
CA GLY A 192 -19.20 15.96 12.65
C GLY A 192 -18.46 14.67 12.26
N LEU A 193 -17.25 14.79 11.70
CA LEU A 193 -16.22 13.75 11.74
C LEU A 193 -15.47 13.85 13.07
N CYS A 194 -16.22 13.82 14.17
CA CYS A 194 -15.69 13.17 15.33
C CYS A 194 -15.38 11.77 14.81
N PHE A 195 -14.09 11.47 14.60
CA PHE A 195 -13.63 10.12 14.72
C PHE A 195 -14.12 9.70 16.12
N ARG A 196 -15.36 9.19 16.20
CA ARG A 196 -15.52 7.90 16.81
C ARG A 196 -14.60 6.99 15.99
N VAL A 197 -13.31 7.06 16.31
CA VAL A 197 -12.62 5.87 16.75
C VAL A 197 -13.58 5.27 17.78
N GLN A 198 -14.63 4.59 17.31
CA GLN A 198 -15.13 3.50 18.09
C GLN A 198 -13.85 2.68 18.29
N PRO A 199 -13.45 2.42 19.54
CA PRO A 199 -12.34 1.53 19.79
C PRO A 199 -12.72 0.22 19.11
N LEU A 200 -12.24 0.04 17.89
CA LEU A 200 -12.53 -1.09 17.03
C LEU A 200 -11.63 -2.22 17.50
N GLY A 201 -11.69 -2.53 18.81
CA GLY A 201 -10.75 -3.40 19.49
C GLY A 201 -9.27 -3.02 19.33
N LEU A 202 -8.92 -1.89 18.70
CA LEU A 202 -7.59 -1.29 18.81
C LEU A 202 -7.49 -0.82 20.24
N HIS A 203 -6.85 -1.66 21.06
CA HIS A 203 -6.58 -1.47 22.47
C HIS A 203 -6.47 0.01 22.85
N ASP A 204 -7.13 0.38 23.96
CA ASP A 204 -7.00 1.65 24.70
C ASP A 204 -5.56 2.02 25.12
N ASN A 205 -4.54 1.34 24.57
CA ASN A 205 -3.12 1.58 24.81
C ASN A 205 -2.47 2.44 23.70
N PHE A 206 -3.20 2.82 22.63
CA PHE A 206 -2.71 3.83 21.67
C PHE A 206 -2.92 5.27 22.17
N THR A 207 -2.76 5.50 23.47
CA THR A 207 -2.94 6.79 24.17
C THR A 207 -1.82 7.80 23.91
N GLY A 208 -0.85 7.48 23.04
CA GLY A 208 0.35 8.29 22.83
C GLY A 208 0.32 9.20 21.59
N ILE A 209 -0.46 8.89 20.55
CA ILE A 209 -0.51 9.73 19.35
C ILE A 209 -1.56 10.81 19.60
N ARG A 210 -1.09 12.05 19.73
CA ARG A 210 -1.97 13.19 19.88
C ARG A 210 -2.84 13.34 18.62
N VAL A 211 -4.10 13.75 18.79
CA VAL A 211 -5.08 13.88 17.69
C VAL A 211 -4.57 14.77 16.54
N ASP A 212 -3.73 15.75 16.86
CA ASP A 212 -3.05 16.62 15.89
C ASP A 212 -2.04 15.86 15.02
N GLU A 213 -1.26 14.92 15.57
CA GLU A 213 -0.32 14.09 14.82
C GLU A 213 -1.02 13.13 13.87
N ALA A 214 -2.13 12.51 14.29
CA ALA A 214 -2.92 11.63 13.45
C ALA A 214 -3.55 12.39 12.26
N ALA A 215 -4.06 13.61 12.51
CA ALA A 215 -4.61 14.48 11.48
C ALA A 215 -3.53 14.99 10.51
N ALA A 216 -2.38 15.43 11.02
CA ALA A 216 -1.25 15.87 10.20
C ALA A 216 -0.73 14.72 9.32
N TYR A 217 -0.59 13.53 9.91
CA TYR A 217 -0.21 12.33 9.18
C TYR A 217 -1.21 11.99 8.07
N HIS A 218 -2.51 12.07 8.37
CA HIS A 218 -3.57 11.80 7.40
C HIS A 218 -3.57 12.80 6.25
N MET A 219 -3.48 14.11 6.54
CA MET A 219 -3.43 15.15 5.52
C MET A 219 -2.20 15.00 4.61
N HIS A 220 -1.07 14.64 5.22
CA HIS A 220 0.17 14.40 4.50
C HIS A 220 0.09 13.17 3.59
N HIS A 221 -0.51 12.09 4.09
CA HIS A 221 -0.75 10.89 3.31
C HIS A 221 -1.73 11.14 2.16
N VAL A 222 -2.82 11.87 2.38
CA VAL A 222 -3.73 12.29 1.31
C VAL A 222 -3.00 13.11 0.23
N GLY A 223 -2.06 13.97 0.63
CA GLY A 223 -1.22 14.73 -0.29
C GLY A 223 -0.41 13.84 -1.24
N LEU A 224 0.19 12.76 -0.73
CA LEU A 224 0.93 11.78 -1.55
C LEU A 224 0.03 11.13 -2.61
N TRP A 225 -1.19 10.77 -2.24
CA TRP A 225 -2.15 10.10 -3.13
C TRP A 225 -2.92 11.07 -4.05
N GLY A 226 -2.71 12.39 -3.90
CA GLY A 226 -3.46 13.42 -4.61
C GLY A 226 -3.10 13.62 -6.10
N GLY A 227 -2.15 12.85 -6.65
CA GLY A 227 -1.77 12.95 -8.06
C GLY A 227 -2.79 12.34 -9.02
N GLU A 228 -3.05 12.98 -10.17
CA GLU A 228 -4.09 12.56 -11.14
C GLU A 228 -4.03 11.08 -11.55
N LYS A 229 -2.81 10.56 -11.76
CA LYS A 229 -2.60 9.15 -12.09
C LYS A 229 -3.09 8.21 -10.98
N MET A 230 -2.82 8.57 -9.72
CA MET A 230 -3.21 7.78 -8.56
C MET A 230 -4.73 7.80 -8.38
N LYS A 231 -5.35 8.96 -8.62
CA LYS A 231 -6.80 9.16 -8.55
C LYS A 231 -7.53 8.27 -9.56
N GLY A 232 -7.07 8.29 -10.82
CA GLY A 232 -7.62 7.44 -11.87
C GLY A 232 -7.52 5.97 -11.49
N TRP A 233 -6.32 5.53 -11.05
CA TRP A 233 -6.13 4.14 -10.63
C TRP A 233 -7.00 3.72 -9.45
N LEU A 234 -7.15 4.57 -8.42
CA LEU A 234 -8.04 4.31 -7.30
C LEU A 234 -9.49 4.16 -7.80
N ALA A 235 -9.99 5.08 -8.62
CA ALA A 235 -11.35 5.00 -9.16
C ALA A 235 -11.57 3.71 -9.97
N ASP A 236 -10.61 3.36 -10.84
CA ASP A 236 -10.66 2.14 -11.65
C ASP A 236 -10.66 0.86 -10.81
N CYS A 237 -10.06 0.91 -9.61
CA CYS A 237 -9.93 -0.24 -8.72
C CYS A 237 -11.05 -0.38 -7.69
N GLU A 238 -12.01 0.54 -7.61
CA GLU A 238 -12.95 0.60 -6.47
C GLU A 238 -13.70 -0.72 -6.26
N GLU A 239 -14.27 -1.28 -7.32
CA GLU A 239 -14.98 -2.56 -7.23
C GLU A 239 -14.02 -3.73 -7.04
N GLU A 240 -12.82 -3.64 -7.62
CA GLU A 240 -11.79 -4.67 -7.56
C GLU A 240 -11.29 -4.92 -6.14
N VAL A 241 -11.08 -3.86 -5.37
CA VAL A 241 -10.51 -3.93 -4.00
C VAL A 241 -11.54 -4.38 -2.97
N LYS A 242 -12.84 -4.24 -3.26
CA LYS A 242 -13.94 -4.76 -2.42
C LYS A 242 -14.02 -6.28 -2.46
N ARG A 243 -13.57 -6.91 -3.56
CA ARG A 243 -13.46 -8.37 -3.69
C ARG A 243 -12.36 -8.88 -2.78
N LYS A 244 -12.51 -10.09 -2.22
CA LYS A 244 -11.47 -10.68 -1.37
C LYS A 244 -10.48 -11.53 -2.20
N ALA A 245 -9.25 -11.73 -1.68
CA ALA A 245 -8.20 -12.65 -2.16
C ALA A 245 -8.08 -13.89 -1.24
N CYS A 246 -7.98 -15.13 -1.77
CA CYS A 246 -8.19 -16.33 -0.96
C CYS A 246 -6.97 -16.52 -0.06
N ASP A 247 -7.17 -16.60 1.24
CA ASP A 247 -6.07 -16.59 2.21
C ASP A 247 -5.30 -17.92 2.29
N ALA A 248 -5.79 -18.97 1.62
CA ALA A 248 -5.07 -20.23 1.54
C ALA A 248 -3.77 -20.06 0.75
N ILE A 249 -2.67 -20.56 1.32
CA ILE A 249 -1.36 -20.62 0.67
C ILE A 249 -1.50 -21.20 -0.76
N ASP A 250 -0.86 -20.52 -1.71
CA ASP A 250 -0.82 -20.85 -3.14
C ASP A 250 -2.17 -20.86 -3.87
N CYS A 251 -3.25 -20.31 -3.30
CA CYS A 251 -4.53 -20.20 -3.99
C CYS A 251 -4.61 -18.96 -4.87
N GLY A 252 -4.49 -17.77 -4.28
CA GLY A 252 -4.49 -16.49 -4.99
C GLY A 252 -5.77 -16.12 -5.76
N LYS A 253 -6.78 -17.02 -5.82
CA LYS A 253 -8.08 -16.74 -6.43
C LYS A 253 -8.69 -15.50 -5.80
N VAL A 254 -9.45 -14.75 -6.59
CA VAL A 254 -10.20 -13.55 -6.16
C VAL A 254 -11.69 -13.85 -6.32
N GLU A 255 -12.52 -13.29 -5.43
CA GLU A 255 -13.98 -13.43 -5.55
C GLU A 255 -14.47 -12.94 -6.92
N GLU A 256 -15.42 -13.63 -7.54
CA GLU A 256 -16.09 -13.11 -8.74
C GLU A 256 -16.98 -11.93 -8.38
N LYS A 257 -17.74 -12.06 -7.28
CA LYS A 257 -18.53 -11.00 -6.64
C LYS A 257 -18.19 -10.89 -5.16
N ALA A 258 -18.16 -9.67 -4.64
CA ALA A 258 -17.85 -9.40 -3.26
C ALA A 258 -18.76 -10.19 -2.30
N GLY A 259 -18.16 -10.87 -1.31
CA GLY A 259 -18.88 -11.60 -0.28
C GLY A 259 -19.24 -13.05 -0.61
N MET A 260 -18.74 -13.60 -1.72
CA MET A 260 -18.96 -14.99 -2.10
C MET A 260 -18.16 -16.01 -1.27
N TRP A 261 -17.10 -15.59 -0.60
CA TRP A 261 -16.23 -16.54 0.08
C TRP A 261 -16.61 -16.88 1.50
N LEU A 262 -16.13 -18.05 1.90
CA LEU A 262 -16.31 -18.60 3.22
C LEU A 262 -15.40 -17.89 4.20
N MET A 263 -15.98 -17.29 5.21
CA MET A 263 -15.24 -16.74 6.34
C MET A 263 -14.96 -17.84 7.37
N CYS A 264 -13.76 -17.83 7.95
CA CYS A 264 -13.44 -18.71 9.07
C CYS A 264 -14.43 -18.47 10.22
N ALA A 265 -15.20 -19.49 10.58
CA ALA A 265 -16.21 -19.39 11.63
C ALA A 265 -15.61 -19.05 13.02
N ARG A 266 -14.33 -19.36 13.23
CA ARG A 266 -13.62 -19.16 14.51
C ARG A 266 -13.11 -17.73 14.66
N CYS A 267 -12.15 -17.31 13.83
CA CYS A 267 -11.54 -15.98 13.95
C CYS A 267 -12.31 -14.87 13.23
N LYS A 268 -13.15 -15.21 12.24
CA LYS A 268 -13.87 -14.26 11.38
C LYS A 268 -12.96 -13.26 10.64
N GLU A 269 -11.72 -13.65 10.39
CA GLU A 269 -10.69 -12.81 9.74
C GLU A 269 -10.16 -13.39 8.44
N TRP A 270 -10.30 -14.71 8.25
CA TRP A 270 -9.75 -15.44 7.10
C TRP A 270 -10.86 -15.82 6.13
N TRP A 271 -10.59 -15.70 4.84
CA TRP A 271 -11.52 -15.91 3.75
C TRP A 271 -11.01 -16.97 2.77
N TYR A 272 -11.90 -17.90 2.42
CA TYR A 272 -11.59 -19.05 1.61
C TYR A 272 -12.59 -19.24 0.49
N CYS A 273 -12.08 -19.50 -0.71
CA CYS A 273 -12.94 -19.80 -1.86
C CYS A 273 -13.63 -21.17 -1.75
N SER A 274 -13.18 -22.06 -0.85
CA SER A 274 -13.77 -23.37 -0.61
C SER A 274 -13.36 -23.95 0.76
N PRO A 275 -14.12 -24.92 1.31
CA PRO A 275 -13.72 -25.64 2.51
C PRO A 275 -12.41 -26.42 2.34
N GLY A 276 -12.10 -26.84 1.11
CA GLY A 276 -10.84 -27.53 0.79
C GLY A 276 -9.61 -26.62 0.96
N CYS A 277 -9.72 -25.36 0.55
CA CYS A 277 -8.67 -24.36 0.77
C CYS A 277 -8.46 -24.08 2.26
N GLN A 278 -9.56 -23.92 3.02
CA GLN A 278 -9.50 -23.74 4.47
C GLN A 278 -8.80 -24.92 5.17
N ARG A 279 -9.18 -26.16 4.81
CA ARG A 279 -8.59 -27.36 5.41
C ARG A 279 -7.10 -27.48 5.11
N ARG A 280 -6.70 -27.29 3.85
CA ARG A 280 -5.29 -27.38 3.44
C ARG A 280 -4.43 -26.35 4.17
N ASP A 281 -4.89 -25.11 4.24
CA ASP A 281 -4.20 -24.03 4.93
C ASP A 281 -4.13 -24.23 6.46
N TRP A 282 -5.16 -24.87 7.03
CA TRP A 282 -5.17 -25.31 8.42
C TRP A 282 -4.14 -26.43 8.68
N GLU A 283 -4.09 -27.45 7.83
CA GLU A 283 -3.16 -28.59 7.92
C GLU A 283 -1.71 -28.17 7.71
N ALA A 284 -1.45 -27.24 6.79
CA ALA A 284 -0.13 -26.60 6.61
C ALA A 284 0.31 -25.80 7.85
N GLY A 285 -0.61 -25.54 8.79
CA GLY A 285 -0.32 -24.88 10.06
C GLY A 285 -0.26 -23.35 9.97
N SER A 286 -0.44 -22.75 8.79
CA SER A 286 -0.38 -21.30 8.59
C SER A 286 -1.48 -20.58 9.37
N HIS A 287 -2.75 -20.94 9.11
CA HIS A 287 -3.89 -20.39 9.83
C HIS A 287 -3.99 -20.96 11.25
N LYS A 288 -3.76 -22.26 11.44
CA LYS A 288 -3.89 -22.92 12.76
C LYS A 288 -3.06 -22.23 13.85
N LYS A 289 -1.86 -21.73 13.53
CA LYS A 289 -0.97 -21.04 14.48
C LYS A 289 -1.50 -19.69 14.97
N ILE A 290 -2.39 -19.06 14.22
CA ILE A 290 -2.85 -17.69 14.50
C ILE A 290 -4.35 -17.52 14.61
N CYS A 291 -5.12 -18.58 14.35
CA CYS A 291 -6.54 -18.57 14.58
C CYS A 291 -6.80 -18.42 16.09
N LYS A 292 -7.10 -17.19 16.52
CA LYS A 292 -7.53 -16.88 17.88
C LYS A 292 -9.06 -16.82 17.92
N ASP A 293 -9.63 -17.26 19.03
CA ASP A 293 -11.05 -17.01 19.31
C ASP A 293 -11.25 -15.51 19.55
N LYS A 294 -12.28 -14.93 18.93
CA LYS A 294 -12.71 -13.55 19.18
C LYS A 294 -13.74 -13.50 20.30
#